data_AF-A0A5T1RD65-F1
#
_entry.id   AF-A0A5T1RD65-F1
#
_cell.length_a   1.000
_cell.length_b   1.000
_cell.length_c   1.000
_cell.angle_alpha   90.00
_cell.angle_beta   90.00
_cell.angle_gamma   90.00
#
_symmetry.space_group_name_H-M   'P 1'
#
loop_
_entity.id
_entity.type
_entity.pdbx_description
1 polymer ?
#
loop_
_entity_poly.entity_id
_entity_poly.type
_entity_poly.pdbx_seq_one_letter_code
_entity_poly.pdbx_strand_id
1 'polypeptide(L)' 'DLKTELEKLFEFALKERNESFIWDKIYSSNHDEIFPQNALKNTFSKLIFLDEPHFAFFHFKTWDEI' A
#
# COMPACT_ATOMS: atom_id res chain seq x y z
N ASP A 1 0.76 -26.20 -2.38
CA ASP A 1 -0.65 -26.48 -2.75
C ASP A 1 -1.46 -25.20 -2.61
N LEU A 2 -2.06 -24.73 -3.71
CA LEU A 2 -2.79 -23.47 -3.79
C LEU A 2 -3.89 -23.35 -2.72
N LYS A 3 -4.59 -24.46 -2.46
CA LYS A 3 -5.64 -24.53 -1.44
C LYS A 3 -5.14 -24.11 -0.05
N THR A 4 -3.98 -24.62 0.35
CA THR A 4 -3.38 -24.31 1.66
C THR A 4 -2.96 -22.84 1.76
N GLU A 5 -2.48 -22.24 0.67
CA GLU A 5 -2.15 -20.81 0.65
C GLU A 5 -3.40 -19.94 0.76
N LEU A 6 -4.48 -20.30 0.07
CA LEU A 6 -5.76 -19.60 0.14
C LEU A 6 -6.41 -19.71 1.52
N GLU A 7 -6.36 -20.88 2.16
CA GLU A 7 -6.86 -21.08 3.53
C GLU A 7 -6.10 -20.19 4.53
N LYS A 8 -4.76 -20.13 4.42
CA LYS A 8 -3.95 -19.26 5.28
C LYS A 8 -4.25 -17.77 5.06
N LEU A 9 -4.45 -17.36 3.81
CA LEU A 9 -4.80 -15.98 3.48
C LEU A 9 -6.18 -15.60 4.04
N PHE A 10 -7.14 -16.52 3.95
CA PHE A 10 -8.48 -16.33 4.49
C PHE A 10 -8.46 -16.18 6.02
N GLU A 11 -7.77 -17.09 6.73
CA GLU A 11 -7.59 -17.01 8.18
C GLU A 11 -6.88 -15.71 8.61
N PHE A 12 -5.91 -15.24 7.82
CA PHE A 12 -5.28 -13.94 8.06
C PHE A 12 -6.27 -12.77 7.92
N ALA A 13 -7.11 -12.79 6.89
CA ALA A 13 -8.09 -11.74 6.61
C ALA A 13 -9.21 -11.65 7.66
N LEU A 14 -9.49 -12.75 8.38
CA LEU A 14 -10.47 -12.79 9.48
C LEU A 14 -9.95 -12.23 10.80
N LYS A 15 -8.63 -12.06 10.96
CA LYS A 15 -8.07 -11.47 12.18
C LYS A 15 -8.52 -10.02 12.32
N GLU A 16 -8.80 -9.60 13.55
CA GLU A 16 -9.09 -8.19 13.85
C GLU A 16 -7.97 -7.32 13.29
N ARG A 17 -8.36 -6.30 12.51
CA ARG A 17 -7.40 -5.35 11.97
C ARG A 17 -6.83 -4.58 13.15
N ASN A 18 -5.50 -4.48 13.20
CA ASN A 18 -4.88 -3.55 14.11
C ASN A 18 -5.22 -2.13 13.63
N GLU A 19 -6.28 -1.54 14.18
CA GLU A 19 -6.70 -0.17 13.88
C GLU A 19 -5.65 0.87 14.28
N SER A 20 -4.76 0.50 15.22
CA SER A 20 -3.59 1.30 15.60
C SER A 20 -2.34 1.04 14.75
N PHE A 21 -2.49 0.30 13.63
CA PHE A 21 -1.38 0.10 12.71
C PHE A 21 -1.04 1.43 12.03
N ILE A 22 0.02 2.06 12.52
CA ILE A 22 0.56 3.30 11.96
C ILE A 22 1.59 2.88 10.91
N TRP A 23 1.28 3.15 9.64
CA TRP A 23 2.28 3.05 8.58
C TRP A 23 3.37 4.09 8.81
N ASP A 24 4.63 3.66 8.86
CA ASP A 24 5.78 4.58 8.99
C ASP A 24 5.91 5.49 7.76
N LYS A 25 5.65 4.92 6.57
CA LYS A 25 5.68 5.61 5.27
C LYS A 25 4.54 5.11 4.38
N ILE A 26 3.92 6.04 3.67
CA ILE A 26 2.88 5.75 2.68
C ILE A 26 3.28 6.47 1.40
N TYR A 27 3.52 5.73 0.34
CA TYR A 27 3.89 6.28 -0.97
C TYR A 27 2.67 6.32 -1.89
N SER A 28 2.58 7.36 -2.72
CA SER A 28 1.53 7.50 -3.73
C SER A 28 2.09 8.12 -5.00
N SER A 29 1.62 7.67 -6.14
CA SER A 29 2.04 8.18 -7.44
C SER A 29 1.30 9.47 -7.80
N ASN A 30 2.05 10.49 -8.20
CA ASN A 30 1.47 11.75 -8.67
C ASN A 30 0.70 11.58 -9.99
N HIS A 31 1.09 10.61 -10.80
CA HIS A 31 0.48 10.31 -12.09
C HIS A 31 -0.38 9.05 -12.05
N ASP A 32 -0.98 8.76 -10.89
CA ASP A 32 -1.92 7.67 -10.75
C ASP A 32 -3.27 8.01 -11.41
N GLU A 33 -3.57 7.34 -12.52
CA GLU A 33 -4.86 7.45 -13.23
C GLU A 33 -5.92 6.46 -12.72
N ILE A 34 -5.53 5.51 -11.87
CA ILE A 34 -6.42 4.46 -11.33
C ILE A 34 -6.99 4.91 -9.98
N PHE A 35 -6.14 5.42 -9.09
CA PHE A 35 -6.55 5.91 -7.77
C PHE A 35 -6.42 7.44 -7.66
N PRO A 36 -7.54 8.16 -7.47
CA PRO A 36 -7.50 9.62 -7.37
C PRO A 36 -6.78 10.06 -6.10
N GLN A 37 -5.79 10.95 -6.25
CA GLN A 37 -4.99 11.47 -5.13
C GLN A 37 -5.81 12.07 -3.99
N ASN A 38 -6.96 12.68 -4.31
CA ASN A 38 -7.81 13.34 -3.32
C ASN A 38 -8.36 12.36 -2.29
N ALA A 39 -8.67 11.12 -2.68
CA ALA A 39 -9.12 10.09 -1.75
C ALA A 39 -8.01 9.70 -0.77
N LEU A 40 -6.76 9.59 -1.27
CA LEU A 40 -5.59 9.24 -0.46
C LEU A 40 -5.23 10.35 0.53
N LYS A 41 -5.23 11.62 0.08
CA LYS A 41 -4.97 12.79 0.95
C LYS A 41 -5.97 12.93 2.09
N ASN A 42 -7.22 12.54 1.87
CA ASN A 42 -8.26 12.60 2.90
C ASN A 42 -8.18 11.41 3.89
N THR A 43 -7.55 10.31 3.50
CA THR A 43 -7.47 9.09 4.31
C THR A 43 -6.21 9.08 5.18
N PHE A 44 -5.10 9.59 4.68
CA PHE A 44 -3.80 9.47 5.33
C PHE A 44 -3.20 10.84 5.68
N SER A 45 -2.75 10.98 6.92
CA SER A 45 -2.12 12.22 7.42
C SER A 45 -0.69 12.42 6.93
N LYS A 46 0.00 11.34 6.55
CA LYS A 46 1.34 11.35 5.96
C LYS A 46 1.30 10.58 4.66
N LEU A 47 1.61 11.26 3.56
CA LEU A 47 1.70 10.68 2.23
C LEU A 47 2.92 11.27 1.52
N ILE A 48 3.74 10.41 0.93
CA ILE A 48 4.92 10.77 0.15
C ILE A 48 4.57 10.58 -1.31
N PHE A 49 4.52 11.68 -2.06
CA PHE A 49 4.22 11.61 -3.49
C PHE A 49 5.49 11.33 -4.29
N LEU A 50 5.42 10.35 -5.17
CA LEU A 50 6.47 9.98 -6.12
C LEU A 50 6.07 10.45 -7.52
N ASP A 51 7.05 10.90 -8.29
CA ASP A 51 6.87 11.35 -9.66
C ASP A 51 6.83 10.16 -10.64
N GLU A 52 5.85 9.28 -10.43
CA GLU A 52 5.76 7.96 -11.06
C GLU A 52 4.31 7.67 -11.51
N PRO A 53 4.11 6.73 -12.46
CA PRO A 53 2.78 6.18 -12.79
C PRO A 53 2.25 5.29 -11.65
N HIS A 54 1.04 4.73 -11.77
CA HIS A 54 0.37 3.94 -10.72
C HIS A 54 1.26 2.96 -9.93
N PHE A 55 2.17 2.25 -10.62
CA PHE A 55 3.11 1.32 -9.98
C PHE A 55 4.35 2.03 -9.43
N ALA A 56 4.20 2.73 -8.29
CA ALA A 56 5.27 3.45 -7.59
C ALA A 56 6.45 2.56 -7.13
N PHE A 57 6.28 1.23 -7.06
CA PHE A 57 7.35 0.33 -6.62
C PHE A 57 8.59 0.37 -7.50
N PHE A 58 8.46 0.70 -8.79
CA PHE A 58 9.60 0.80 -9.71
C PHE A 58 10.48 2.03 -9.46
N HIS A 59 10.03 2.98 -8.64
CA HIS A 59 10.86 4.08 -8.16
C HIS A 59 12.07 3.58 -7.36
N PHE A 60 11.87 2.50 -6.62
CA PHE A 60 12.87 1.90 -5.75
C PHE A 60 13.62 0.81 -6.51
N LYS A 61 14.95 0.84 -6.42
CA LYS A 61 15.85 -0.17 -6.98
C LYS A 61 16.01 -1.35 -6.05
N THR A 62 15.89 -1.11 -4.74
CA THR A 62 16.05 -2.14 -3.70
C THR A 62 14.98 -2.00 -2.62
N TRP A 63 14.71 -3.10 -1.91
CA TRP A 63 13.79 -3.08 -0.77
C TRP A 63 14.28 -2.22 0.39
N ASP A 64 15.60 -2.00 0.51
CA ASP A 64 16.19 -1.17 1.56
C ASP A 64 15.89 0.34 1.38
N GLU A 65 15.43 0.76 0.20
CA GLU A 65 15.06 2.14 -0.08
C GLU A 65 13.60 2.47 0.34
N ILE A 66 12.78 1.46 0.67
CA ILE A 66 11.38 1.60 1.04
C ILE A 66 11.24 1.99 2.51
#